data_AF-A0A1Y4ETA3-F1
#
_entry.id   AF-A0A1Y4ETA3-F1
#
_cell.length_a   1.000
_cell.length_b   1.000
_cell.length_c   1.000
_cell.angle_alpha   90.00
_cell.angle_beta   90.00
_cell.angle_gamma   90.00
#
_symmetry.space_group_name_H-M   'P 1'
#
loop_
_entity.id
_entity.type
_entity.pdbx_description
1 polymer ?
#
loop_
_entity_poly.entity_id
_entity_poly.type
_entity_poly.pdbx_seq_one_letter_code
_entity_poly.pdbx_strand_id
1 'polypeptide(L)'
;MNVFDLFVNKYPPGNDLRKPTAEMLEQFQGKLPAELLDFWQEYGFGNYGGGLLKIIDPTDYIDTLTLWLGEQEDCFPILMTGFGTLFIYRKRSETAGDMCLLDIHYRRSGSFSTGFSDFFERILPAENFAEQFLRVDLFQEASAKHGGLAENEIFFFAPALAFGGAESIQYVEKGNAVVHQHLLFEMGTDNSSAAKPDDMWSQAYEANPHVFELENGGLMVSFPFSETVDTILPIAPETLYEIEGETVSLWALTFVSLTKEENLGFLEYHRALQRLQPYILETRGDYLLIRGMSLAEMECVLSDAID
;
A
#
# COMPACT_ATOMS: atom_id res chain seq x y z
N MET A 1 -13.47 -23.41 -2.09
CA MET A 1 -13.65 -22.06 -1.54
C MET A 1 -13.39 -21.14 -2.71
N ASN A 2 -14.31 -20.23 -3.00
CA ASN A 2 -14.10 -19.20 -4.02
C ASN A 2 -13.00 -18.26 -3.49
N VAL A 3 -12.08 -17.83 -4.37
CA VAL A 3 -10.95 -16.94 -4.05
C VAL A 3 -11.39 -15.65 -3.33
N PHE A 4 -12.65 -15.23 -3.54
CA PHE A 4 -13.23 -14.03 -2.92
C PHE A 4 -14.06 -14.30 -1.66
N ASP A 5 -14.25 -15.55 -1.21
CA ASP A 5 -15.13 -15.87 -0.07
C ASP A 5 -14.70 -15.14 1.21
N LEU A 6 -13.39 -15.13 1.50
CA LEU A 6 -12.83 -14.43 2.66
C LEU A 6 -12.96 -12.91 2.53
N PHE A 7 -12.70 -12.39 1.33
CA PHE A 7 -12.87 -10.98 1.02
C PHE A 7 -14.32 -10.51 1.24
N VAL A 8 -15.31 -11.20 0.67
CA VAL A 8 -16.73 -10.84 0.78
C VAL A 8 -17.24 -10.97 2.20
N ASN A 9 -16.77 -11.97 2.95
CA ASN A 9 -17.15 -12.13 4.36
C ASN A 9 -16.60 -10.97 5.22
N LYS A 10 -15.33 -10.59 5.04
CA LYS A 10 -14.71 -9.49 5.80
C LYS A 10 -15.22 -8.11 5.36
N TYR A 11 -15.39 -7.92 4.06
CA TYR A 11 -15.81 -6.67 3.44
C TYR A 11 -17.08 -6.91 2.60
N PRO A 12 -18.27 -6.94 3.23
CA PRO A 12 -19.51 -7.24 2.52
C PRO A 12 -19.82 -6.20 1.43
N PRO A 13 -20.44 -6.62 0.31
CA PRO A 13 -20.82 -5.73 -0.78
C PRO A 13 -21.84 -4.68 -0.32
N GLY A 14 -21.70 -3.46 -0.84
CA GLY A 14 -22.68 -2.40 -0.67
C GLY A 14 -24.00 -2.70 -1.40
N ASN A 15 -25.04 -1.92 -1.10
CA ASN A 15 -26.36 -2.12 -1.71
C ASN A 15 -26.47 -1.55 -3.13
N ASP A 16 -25.62 -0.56 -3.47
CA ASP A 16 -25.72 0.22 -4.69
C ASP A 16 -24.55 -0.06 -5.65
N LEU A 17 -24.21 -1.34 -5.84
CA LEU A 17 -23.13 -1.73 -6.75
C LEU A 17 -23.53 -1.59 -8.21
N ARG A 18 -22.67 -0.96 -9.01
CA ARG A 18 -22.81 -0.86 -10.46
C ARG A 18 -22.44 -2.18 -11.11
N LYS A 19 -23.32 -2.71 -11.98
CA LYS A 19 -23.05 -3.96 -12.72
C LYS A 19 -22.17 -3.71 -13.95
N PRO A 20 -21.32 -4.68 -14.32
CA PRO A 20 -20.56 -4.60 -15.56
C PRO A 20 -21.47 -4.65 -16.78
N THR A 21 -21.06 -3.96 -17.85
CA THR A 21 -21.67 -4.12 -19.17
C THR A 21 -21.03 -5.31 -19.91
N ALA A 22 -21.73 -5.88 -20.88
CA ALA A 22 -21.17 -6.96 -21.70
C ALA A 22 -19.91 -6.51 -22.47
N GLU A 23 -19.92 -5.28 -22.99
CA GLU A 23 -18.78 -4.68 -23.70
C GLU A 23 -17.54 -4.56 -22.79
N MET A 24 -17.73 -4.15 -21.53
CA MET A 24 -16.64 -4.09 -20.56
C MET A 24 -16.07 -5.49 -20.27
N LEU A 25 -16.92 -6.49 -20.04
CA LEU A 25 -16.46 -7.85 -19.77
C LEU A 25 -15.66 -8.41 -20.95
N GLU A 26 -16.12 -8.17 -22.18
CA GLU A 26 -15.40 -8.55 -23.40
C GLU A 26 -14.06 -7.81 -23.53
N GLN A 27 -14.01 -6.52 -23.19
CA GLN A 27 -12.79 -5.70 -23.24
C GLN A 27 -11.65 -6.24 -22.34
N PHE A 28 -12.00 -6.81 -21.18
CA PHE A 28 -11.04 -7.34 -20.19
C PHE A 28 -10.87 -8.86 -20.24
N GLN A 29 -11.63 -9.55 -21.08
CA GLN A 29 -11.50 -10.99 -21.27
C GLN A 29 -10.08 -11.34 -21.75
N GLY A 30 -9.40 -12.24 -21.03
CA GLY A 30 -8.01 -12.64 -21.33
C GLY A 30 -6.94 -11.62 -20.89
N LYS A 31 -7.33 -10.44 -20.39
CA LYS A 31 -6.43 -9.45 -19.78
C LYS A 31 -6.43 -9.55 -18.26
N LEU A 32 -7.61 -9.77 -17.68
CA LEU A 32 -7.80 -10.00 -16.26
C LEU A 32 -8.13 -11.47 -15.96
N PRO A 33 -7.87 -11.95 -14.73
CA PRO A 33 -8.27 -13.29 -14.31
C PRO A 33 -9.77 -13.50 -14.50
N ALA A 34 -10.16 -14.64 -15.08
CA ALA A 34 -11.57 -14.95 -15.35
C ALA A 34 -12.43 -14.90 -14.07
N GLU A 35 -11.86 -15.36 -12.96
CA GLU A 35 -12.48 -15.34 -11.63
C GLU A 35 -12.88 -13.91 -11.20
N LEU A 36 -12.10 -12.89 -11.56
CA LEU A 36 -12.43 -11.49 -11.29
C LEU A 36 -13.63 -11.01 -12.13
N LEU A 37 -13.70 -11.43 -13.39
CA LEU A 37 -14.82 -11.08 -14.27
C LEU A 37 -16.13 -11.75 -13.82
N ASP A 38 -16.03 -12.99 -13.34
CA ASP A 38 -17.15 -13.71 -12.72
C ASP A 38 -17.60 -13.00 -11.44
N PHE A 39 -16.65 -12.57 -10.60
CA PHE A 39 -16.92 -11.78 -9.40
C PHE A 39 -17.62 -10.45 -9.70
N TRP A 40 -17.19 -9.73 -10.74
CA TRP A 40 -17.86 -8.49 -11.16
C TRP A 40 -19.31 -8.72 -11.60
N GLN A 41 -19.58 -9.82 -12.30
CA GLN A 41 -20.95 -10.18 -12.68
C GLN A 41 -21.80 -10.50 -11.45
N GLU A 42 -21.26 -11.26 -10.50
CA GLU A 42 -21.95 -11.66 -9.28
C GLU A 42 -22.25 -10.47 -8.35
N TYR A 43 -21.26 -9.63 -8.07
CA TYR A 43 -21.38 -8.53 -7.10
C TYR A 43 -21.44 -7.15 -7.76
N GLY A 44 -20.39 -6.73 -8.46
CA GLY A 44 -20.30 -5.45 -9.17
C GLY A 44 -19.28 -4.47 -8.58
N PHE A 45 -19.26 -3.26 -9.11
CA PHE A 45 -18.35 -2.17 -8.75
C PHE A 45 -18.97 -1.26 -7.70
N GLY A 46 -18.14 -0.73 -6.80
CA GLY A 46 -18.56 0.17 -5.75
C GLY A 46 -18.00 -0.24 -4.38
N ASN A 47 -18.69 0.18 -3.32
CA ASN A 47 -18.19 0.07 -1.96
C ASN A 47 -18.35 -1.35 -1.38
N TYR A 48 -17.31 -1.80 -0.68
CA TYR A 48 -17.26 -3.03 0.12
C TYR A 48 -16.80 -2.67 1.53
N GLY A 49 -17.32 -3.37 2.55
CA GLY A 49 -16.98 -3.09 3.95
C GLY A 49 -17.32 -1.65 4.37
N GLY A 50 -18.45 -1.11 3.90
CA GLY A 50 -18.88 0.26 4.17
C GLY A 50 -18.09 1.35 3.41
N GLY A 51 -17.25 0.97 2.45
CA GLY A 51 -16.43 1.90 1.66
C GLY A 51 -14.97 1.95 2.08
N LEU A 52 -14.54 1.13 3.05
CA LEU A 52 -13.12 0.91 3.36
C LEU A 52 -12.34 0.47 2.11
N LEU A 53 -12.99 -0.36 1.30
CA LEU A 53 -12.51 -0.83 0.02
C LEU A 53 -13.58 -0.62 -1.05
N LYS A 54 -13.12 -0.50 -2.28
CA LYS A 54 -13.95 -0.34 -3.47
C LYS A 54 -13.44 -1.26 -4.56
N ILE A 55 -14.30 -2.09 -5.12
CA ILE A 55 -14.01 -2.78 -6.39
C ILE A 55 -14.34 -1.78 -7.48
N ILE A 56 -13.36 -1.47 -8.33
CA ILE A 56 -13.47 -0.40 -9.31
C ILE A 56 -13.46 -0.94 -10.73
N ASP A 57 -14.17 -0.25 -11.61
CA ASP A 57 -14.10 -0.47 -13.04
C ASP A 57 -12.77 0.13 -13.54
N PRO A 58 -11.88 -0.67 -14.15
CA PRO A 58 -10.58 -0.15 -14.56
C PRO A 58 -10.68 1.00 -15.54
N THR A 59 -11.76 1.08 -16.34
CA THR A 59 -11.94 2.14 -17.34
C THR A 59 -12.11 3.52 -16.73
N ASP A 60 -12.65 3.61 -15.51
CA ASP A 60 -12.85 4.89 -14.81
C ASP A 60 -11.53 5.49 -14.30
N TYR A 61 -10.49 4.66 -14.11
CA TYR A 61 -9.25 5.03 -13.42
C TYR A 61 -8.00 4.79 -14.24
N ILE A 62 -8.10 4.26 -15.47
CA ILE A 62 -6.93 3.97 -16.30
C ILE A 62 -6.18 5.26 -16.68
N ASP A 63 -6.90 6.34 -16.98
CA ASP A 63 -6.30 7.65 -17.27
C ASP A 63 -5.55 8.21 -16.06
N THR A 64 -6.11 8.02 -14.85
CA THR A 64 -5.41 8.39 -13.61
C THR A 64 -4.18 7.52 -13.40
N LEU A 65 -4.27 6.21 -13.64
CA LEU A 65 -3.11 5.33 -13.55
C LEU A 65 -2.01 5.76 -14.53
N THR A 66 -2.39 6.08 -15.78
CA THR A 66 -1.47 6.56 -16.82
C THR A 66 -0.86 7.92 -16.47
N LEU A 67 -1.63 8.82 -15.85
CA LEU A 67 -1.11 10.09 -15.37
C LEU A 67 0.03 9.88 -14.36
N TRP A 68 -0.17 8.99 -13.40
CA TRP A 68 0.78 8.77 -12.30
C TRP A 68 1.97 7.89 -12.67
N LEU A 69 1.77 6.85 -13.48
CA LEU A 69 2.79 5.83 -13.78
C LEU A 69 3.26 5.84 -15.24
N GLY A 70 2.73 6.73 -16.09
CA GLY A 70 2.93 6.69 -17.53
C GLY A 70 2.12 5.58 -18.22
N GLU A 71 2.30 5.43 -19.53
CA GLU A 71 1.67 4.34 -20.28
C GLU A 71 2.24 2.99 -19.82
N GLN A 72 1.36 2.10 -19.37
CA GLN A 72 1.71 0.77 -18.88
C GLN A 72 0.86 -0.27 -19.60
N GLU A 73 1.50 -1.21 -20.29
CA GLU A 73 0.80 -2.34 -20.92
C GLU A 73 0.34 -3.33 -19.86
N ASP A 74 -0.85 -3.90 -20.07
CA ASP A 74 -1.45 -4.93 -19.22
C ASP A 74 -1.51 -4.62 -17.71
N CYS A 75 -1.64 -3.34 -17.36
CA CYS A 75 -1.80 -2.85 -15.99
C CYS A 75 -3.20 -2.27 -15.79
N PHE A 76 -3.96 -2.80 -14.83
CA PHE A 76 -5.36 -2.45 -14.63
C PHE A 76 -5.65 -2.17 -13.16
N PRO A 77 -6.14 -0.96 -12.80
CA PRO A 77 -6.58 -0.68 -11.44
C PRO A 77 -7.90 -1.43 -11.19
N ILE A 78 -7.94 -2.29 -10.16
CA ILE A 78 -9.10 -3.17 -9.90
C ILE A 78 -9.73 -2.96 -8.52
N LEU A 79 -8.98 -2.36 -7.60
CA LEU A 79 -9.43 -2.10 -6.23
C LEU A 79 -8.91 -0.72 -5.79
N MET A 80 -9.65 -0.03 -4.94
CA MET A 80 -9.26 1.24 -4.34
C MET A 80 -9.62 1.27 -2.86
N THR A 81 -8.81 1.88 -2.01
CA THR A 81 -9.19 2.15 -0.61
C THR A 81 -10.17 3.31 -0.50
N GLY A 82 -10.85 3.43 0.63
CA GLY A 82 -11.66 4.60 0.98
C GLY A 82 -10.87 5.92 0.97
N PHE A 83 -9.54 5.87 0.99
CA PHE A 83 -8.64 7.02 0.89
C PHE A 83 -8.02 7.21 -0.50
N GLY A 84 -8.37 6.40 -1.50
CA GLY A 84 -7.92 6.61 -2.88
C GLY A 84 -6.60 5.96 -3.27
N THR A 85 -6.01 5.12 -2.40
CA THR A 85 -4.89 4.23 -2.80
C THR A 85 -5.43 3.20 -3.78
N LEU A 86 -4.81 3.10 -4.96
CA LEU A 86 -5.19 2.15 -6.01
C LEU A 86 -4.41 0.84 -5.83
N PHE A 87 -5.07 -0.29 -6.06
CA PHE A 87 -4.43 -1.59 -6.23
C PHE A 87 -4.63 -2.06 -7.67
N ILE A 88 -3.53 -2.45 -8.28
CA ILE A 88 -3.39 -2.63 -9.73
C ILE A 88 -3.00 -4.08 -9.98
N TYR A 89 -3.73 -4.75 -10.85
CA TYR A 89 -3.31 -6.04 -11.39
C TYR A 89 -2.40 -5.81 -12.60
N ARG A 90 -1.25 -6.48 -12.65
CA ARG A 90 -0.40 -6.51 -13.83
C ARG A 90 -0.32 -7.92 -14.38
N LYS A 91 -0.70 -8.10 -15.65
CA LYS A 91 -0.49 -9.37 -16.35
C LYS A 91 1.01 -9.51 -16.64
N ARG A 92 1.63 -10.62 -16.21
CA ARG A 92 3.05 -10.92 -16.48
C ARG A 92 3.22 -11.99 -17.56
N SER A 93 2.25 -12.90 -17.67
CA SER A 93 2.14 -13.89 -18.71
C SER A 93 0.68 -14.32 -18.87
N GLU A 94 0.40 -15.26 -19.77
CA GLU A 94 -0.95 -15.82 -19.92
C GLU A 94 -1.50 -16.50 -18.65
N THR A 95 -0.62 -16.95 -17.75
CA THR A 95 -1.02 -17.72 -16.56
C THR A 95 -0.54 -17.09 -15.25
N ALA A 96 0.11 -15.93 -15.30
CA ALA A 96 0.66 -15.27 -14.12
C ALA A 96 0.43 -13.77 -14.19
N GLY A 97 0.04 -13.21 -13.05
CA GLY A 97 -0.01 -11.78 -12.81
C GLY A 97 0.36 -11.49 -11.36
N ASP A 98 0.82 -10.27 -11.12
CA ASP A 98 1.10 -9.77 -9.78
C ASP A 98 0.16 -8.60 -9.43
N MET A 99 0.18 -8.24 -8.16
CA MET A 99 -0.53 -7.08 -7.64
C MET A 99 0.45 -5.95 -7.36
N CYS A 100 0.00 -4.73 -7.55
CA CYS A 100 0.69 -3.49 -7.23
C CYS A 100 -0.21 -2.54 -6.49
N LEU A 101 0.39 -1.48 -5.95
CA LEU A 101 -0.33 -0.36 -5.39
C LEU A 101 0.22 0.97 -5.92
N LEU A 102 -0.64 1.98 -5.87
CA LEU A 102 -0.31 3.39 -6.01
C LEU A 102 -0.96 4.15 -4.85
N ASP A 103 -0.14 4.61 -3.91
CA ASP A 103 -0.54 5.51 -2.84
C ASP A 103 -0.35 6.96 -3.29
N ILE A 104 -1.46 7.65 -3.55
CA ILE A 104 -1.48 9.03 -4.02
C ILE A 104 -1.08 10.03 -2.94
N HIS A 105 -1.33 9.74 -1.66
CA HIS A 105 -1.09 10.67 -0.56
C HIS A 105 0.38 10.78 -0.23
N TYR A 106 1.13 9.69 -0.43
CA TYR A 106 2.58 9.67 -0.30
C TYR A 106 3.31 9.67 -1.65
N ARG A 107 2.57 9.65 -2.77
CA ARG A 107 3.10 9.60 -4.14
C ARG A 107 4.02 8.39 -4.39
N ARG A 108 3.66 7.23 -3.86
CA ARG A 108 4.48 6.01 -3.92
C ARG A 108 3.75 4.93 -4.69
N SER A 109 4.50 4.11 -5.42
CA SER A 109 3.99 2.84 -5.95
C SER A 109 4.71 1.67 -5.31
N GLY A 110 4.17 0.47 -5.41
CA GLY A 110 4.71 -0.73 -4.77
C GLY A 110 4.23 -1.99 -5.48
N SER A 111 5.04 -3.05 -5.44
CA SER A 111 4.65 -4.37 -5.95
C SER A 111 4.51 -5.36 -4.79
N PHE A 112 3.50 -6.19 -4.86
CA PHE A 112 3.39 -7.39 -4.03
C PHE A 112 4.15 -8.51 -4.74
N SER A 113 4.93 -9.32 -4.01
CA SER A 113 5.60 -10.51 -4.59
C SER A 113 4.67 -11.73 -4.63
N THR A 114 3.36 -11.52 -4.55
CA THR A 114 2.34 -12.58 -4.55
C THR A 114 1.46 -12.47 -5.80
N GLY A 115 0.91 -13.62 -6.22
CA GLY A 115 -0.03 -13.66 -7.33
C GLY A 115 -1.40 -13.10 -6.96
N PHE A 116 -2.26 -12.95 -7.98
CA PHE A 116 -3.62 -12.45 -7.83
C PHE A 116 -4.46 -13.22 -6.78
N SER A 117 -4.47 -14.55 -6.83
CA SER A 117 -5.30 -15.36 -5.92
C SER A 117 -4.82 -15.25 -4.47
N ASP A 118 -3.51 -15.31 -4.23
CA ASP A 118 -2.91 -15.11 -2.91
C ASP A 118 -3.26 -13.74 -2.32
N PHE A 119 -3.35 -12.71 -3.18
CA PHE A 119 -3.73 -11.37 -2.73
C PHE A 119 -5.14 -11.35 -2.12
N PHE A 120 -6.13 -11.98 -2.76
CA PHE A 120 -7.51 -12.02 -2.24
C PHE A 120 -7.73 -13.05 -1.14
N GLU A 121 -7.00 -14.17 -1.15
CA GLU A 121 -7.18 -15.24 -0.16
C GLU A 121 -6.40 -14.98 1.15
N ARG A 122 -5.25 -14.32 1.07
CA ARG A 122 -4.31 -14.21 2.20
C ARG A 122 -4.00 -12.77 2.56
N ILE A 123 -3.68 -11.92 1.59
CA ILE A 123 -3.20 -10.56 1.88
C ILE A 123 -4.35 -9.63 2.30
N LEU A 124 -5.36 -9.50 1.45
CA LEU A 124 -6.46 -8.56 1.63
C LEU A 124 -7.31 -8.87 2.89
N PRO A 125 -7.58 -10.15 3.24
CA PRO A 125 -8.29 -10.50 4.47
C PRO A 125 -7.47 -10.37 5.75
N ALA A 126 -6.14 -10.23 5.68
CA ALA A 126 -5.30 -10.17 6.88
C ALA A 126 -5.46 -8.84 7.64
N GLU A 127 -5.21 -8.86 8.96
CA GLU A 127 -5.32 -7.65 9.79
C GLU A 127 -4.19 -6.65 9.51
N ASN A 128 -2.98 -7.12 9.26
CA ASN A 128 -1.83 -6.28 8.90
C ASN A 128 -2.09 -5.44 7.63
N PHE A 129 -2.82 -5.97 6.65
CA PHE A 129 -3.24 -5.22 5.47
C PHE A 129 -4.19 -4.08 5.84
N ALA A 130 -5.15 -4.35 6.73
CA ALA A 130 -6.09 -3.33 7.19
C ALA A 130 -5.37 -2.21 7.97
N GLU A 131 -4.47 -2.58 8.87
CA GLU A 131 -3.63 -1.65 9.64
C GLU A 131 -2.75 -0.78 8.73
N GLN A 132 -2.14 -1.38 7.70
CA GLN A 132 -1.20 -0.67 6.85
C GLN A 132 -1.86 0.21 5.78
N PHE A 133 -2.98 -0.24 5.19
CA PHE A 133 -3.50 0.39 3.96
C PHE A 133 -4.88 1.04 4.12
N LEU A 134 -5.68 0.64 5.12
CA LEU A 134 -7.10 1.04 5.18
C LEU A 134 -7.39 2.18 6.14
N ARG A 135 -6.47 2.49 7.08
CA ARG A 135 -6.66 3.54 8.09
C ARG A 135 -8.01 3.40 8.81
N VAL A 136 -8.30 2.19 9.30
CA VAL A 136 -9.66 1.77 9.71
C VAL A 136 -10.28 2.74 10.72
N ASP A 137 -9.56 3.09 11.78
CA ASP A 137 -10.09 3.99 12.83
C ASP A 137 -10.44 5.37 12.26
N LEU A 138 -9.51 5.96 11.50
CA LEU A 138 -9.72 7.26 10.87
C LEU A 138 -10.86 7.23 9.84
N PHE A 139 -11.01 6.11 9.12
CA PHE A 139 -12.13 5.92 8.20
C PHE A 139 -13.48 5.92 8.92
N GLN A 140 -13.56 5.28 10.09
CA GLN A 140 -14.79 5.28 10.89
C GLN A 140 -15.12 6.68 11.41
N GLU A 141 -14.13 7.41 11.91
CA GLU A 141 -14.29 8.80 12.32
C GLU A 141 -14.74 9.70 11.17
N ALA A 142 -14.11 9.55 9.99
CA ALA A 142 -14.46 10.30 8.79
C ALA A 142 -15.87 9.99 8.31
N SER A 143 -16.26 8.71 8.32
CA SER A 143 -17.61 8.27 7.96
C SER A 143 -18.67 8.82 8.93
N ALA A 144 -18.36 8.88 10.22
CA ALA A 144 -19.26 9.48 11.22
C ALA A 144 -19.40 10.99 11.02
N LYS A 145 -18.33 11.69 10.65
CA LYS A 145 -18.30 13.15 10.49
C LYS A 145 -18.88 13.62 9.15
N HIS A 146 -18.56 12.95 8.05
CA HIS A 146 -18.87 13.37 6.68
C HIS A 146 -19.91 12.48 5.97
N GLY A 147 -20.36 11.41 6.63
CA GLY A 147 -21.23 10.39 6.04
C GLY A 147 -20.47 9.37 5.18
N GLY A 148 -21.14 8.27 4.80
CA GLY A 148 -20.54 7.24 3.95
C GLY A 148 -20.18 7.74 2.55
N LEU A 149 -19.27 7.04 1.88
CA LEU A 149 -18.78 7.39 0.54
C LEU A 149 -19.76 6.95 -0.56
N ALA A 150 -20.02 7.79 -1.57
CA ALA A 150 -20.58 7.30 -2.85
C ALA A 150 -19.52 6.53 -3.65
N GLU A 151 -19.92 5.87 -4.75
CA GLU A 151 -19.05 5.04 -5.60
C GLU A 151 -17.75 5.75 -5.98
N ASN A 152 -17.85 6.98 -6.50
CA ASN A 152 -16.73 7.79 -6.99
C ASN A 152 -16.08 8.69 -5.91
N GLU A 153 -16.49 8.62 -4.65
CA GLU A 153 -15.98 9.46 -3.58
C GLU A 153 -14.94 8.74 -2.73
N ILE A 154 -13.95 9.49 -2.26
CA ILE A 154 -12.94 9.07 -1.27
C ILE A 154 -12.88 10.09 -0.15
N PHE A 155 -12.32 9.67 0.98
CA PHE A 155 -11.74 10.58 1.96
C PHE A 155 -10.32 10.98 1.54
N PHE A 156 -9.94 12.20 1.87
CA PHE A 156 -8.61 12.72 1.57
C PHE A 156 -8.18 13.78 2.59
N PHE A 157 -6.91 14.18 2.52
CA PHE A 157 -6.33 15.12 3.47
C PHE A 157 -6.20 16.52 2.86
N ALA A 158 -6.61 17.53 3.64
CA ALA A 158 -6.45 18.94 3.35
C ALA A 158 -5.95 19.67 4.62
N PRO A 159 -4.65 20.03 4.72
CA PRO A 159 -3.61 19.94 3.70
C PRO A 159 -3.23 18.50 3.30
N ALA A 160 -2.78 18.32 2.06
CA ALA A 160 -2.37 17.03 1.53
C ALA A 160 -1.10 16.48 2.20
N LEU A 161 -1.06 15.17 2.49
CA LEU A 161 0.04 14.53 3.23
C LEU A 161 1.40 14.70 2.55
N ALA A 162 1.46 14.52 1.23
CA ALA A 162 2.67 14.72 0.41
C ALA A 162 3.31 16.12 0.58
N PHE A 163 2.57 17.10 1.10
CA PHE A 163 3.02 18.48 1.25
C PHE A 163 2.98 18.96 2.71
N GLY A 164 3.20 18.04 3.66
CA GLY A 164 3.29 18.35 5.09
C GLY A 164 1.94 18.38 5.83
N GLY A 165 0.90 17.80 5.23
CA GLY A 165 -0.35 17.51 5.93
C GLY A 165 -0.19 16.48 7.05
N ALA A 166 -1.22 16.33 7.88
CA ALA A 166 -1.22 15.37 8.98
C ALA A 166 -2.40 14.40 8.89
N GLU A 167 -2.14 13.13 9.24
CA GLU A 167 -3.16 12.08 9.29
C GLU A 167 -4.06 12.25 10.54
N SER A 168 -5.02 13.18 10.46
CA SER A 168 -5.93 13.47 11.57
C SER A 168 -7.32 13.84 11.06
N ILE A 169 -8.38 13.45 11.78
CA ILE A 169 -9.79 13.69 11.43
C ILE A 169 -10.12 15.18 11.19
N GLN A 170 -9.37 16.09 11.79
CA GLN A 170 -9.55 17.54 11.58
C GLN A 170 -9.20 17.98 10.15
N TYR A 171 -8.32 17.23 9.46
CA TYR A 171 -7.85 17.51 8.10
C TYR A 171 -8.43 16.56 7.06
N VAL A 172 -9.31 15.64 7.47
CA VAL A 172 -10.02 14.77 6.53
C VAL A 172 -11.18 15.53 5.91
N GLU A 173 -11.24 15.48 4.59
CA GLU A 173 -12.31 15.95 3.74
C GLU A 173 -12.78 14.83 2.81
N LYS A 174 -13.88 15.07 2.09
CA LYS A 174 -14.53 14.09 1.22
C LYS A 174 -14.80 14.66 -0.17
N GLY A 175 -14.62 13.86 -1.21
CA GLY A 175 -14.94 14.27 -2.58
C GLY A 175 -14.53 13.26 -3.64
N ASN A 176 -14.58 13.69 -4.91
CA ASN A 176 -14.37 12.80 -6.06
C ASN A 176 -12.92 12.28 -6.14
N ALA A 177 -12.76 10.98 -6.31
CA ALA A 177 -11.48 10.27 -6.36
C ALA A 177 -10.58 10.77 -7.48
N VAL A 178 -11.05 10.71 -8.73
CA VAL A 178 -10.28 11.12 -9.92
C VAL A 178 -9.84 12.58 -9.79
N VAL A 179 -10.74 13.48 -9.40
CA VAL A 179 -10.41 14.91 -9.21
C VAL A 179 -9.29 15.08 -8.19
N HIS A 180 -9.38 14.42 -7.04
CA HIS A 180 -8.36 14.54 -6.00
C HIS A 180 -7.02 13.91 -6.42
N GLN A 181 -7.06 12.75 -7.07
CA GLN A 181 -5.87 12.06 -7.60
C GLN A 181 -5.15 12.93 -8.64
N HIS A 182 -5.88 13.59 -9.55
CA HIS A 182 -5.29 14.55 -10.49
C HIS A 182 -4.72 15.77 -9.77
N LEU A 183 -5.46 16.34 -8.81
CA LEU A 183 -5.00 17.50 -8.04
C LEU A 183 -3.67 17.22 -7.33
N LEU A 184 -3.57 16.07 -6.64
CA LEU A 184 -2.34 15.67 -5.98
C LEU A 184 -1.19 15.50 -6.98
N PHE A 185 -1.45 14.90 -8.15
CA PHE A 185 -0.43 14.77 -9.19
C PHE A 185 0.14 16.13 -9.58
N GLU A 186 -0.72 17.07 -10.00
CA GLU A 186 -0.36 18.43 -10.44
C GLU A 186 0.40 19.20 -9.35
N MET A 187 -0.05 19.13 -8.09
CA MET A 187 0.65 19.77 -6.97
C MET A 187 2.09 19.28 -6.79
N GLY A 188 2.39 18.05 -7.20
CA GLY A 188 3.74 17.49 -7.13
C GLY A 188 4.61 17.76 -8.36
N THR A 189 4.06 18.37 -9.42
CA THR A 189 4.80 18.64 -10.65
C THR A 189 5.66 19.92 -10.61
N ASP A 190 5.62 20.68 -9.51
CA ASP A 190 6.48 21.86 -9.28
C ASP A 190 7.54 21.59 -8.19
N ASN A 191 8.63 20.91 -8.57
CA ASN A 191 10.04 21.19 -8.22
C ASN A 191 10.93 19.95 -8.46
N SER A 192 11.86 20.10 -9.40
CA SER A 192 13.04 19.25 -9.68
C SER A 192 12.84 17.91 -10.42
N SER A 193 13.35 17.93 -11.66
CA SER A 193 13.82 16.83 -12.51
C SER A 193 12.88 15.68 -12.83
N ALA A 194 12.67 15.50 -14.14
CA ALA A 194 12.37 14.25 -14.82
C ALA A 194 12.95 13.00 -14.11
N ALA A 195 12.18 12.41 -13.19
CA ALA A 195 12.38 11.03 -12.80
C ALA A 195 11.83 10.17 -13.94
N LYS A 196 12.68 9.32 -14.49
CA LYS A 196 12.28 8.38 -15.55
C LYS A 196 11.30 7.35 -14.96
N PRO A 197 10.32 6.86 -15.74
CA PRO A 197 9.33 5.86 -15.29
C PRO A 197 9.91 4.53 -14.78
N ASP A 198 11.21 4.29 -14.95
CA ASP A 198 11.94 3.08 -14.55
C ASP A 198 12.75 3.22 -13.25
N ASP A 199 12.57 4.29 -12.47
CA ASP A 199 13.35 4.46 -11.24
C ASP A 199 12.78 3.58 -10.11
N MET A 200 13.49 2.52 -9.74
CA MET A 200 13.11 1.54 -8.71
C MET A 200 12.76 2.20 -7.36
N TRP A 201 13.35 3.36 -7.08
CA TRP A 201 13.07 4.16 -5.89
C TRP A 201 11.63 4.68 -5.83
N SER A 202 11.00 4.95 -6.97
CA SER A 202 9.61 5.43 -7.04
C SER A 202 8.57 4.33 -6.75
N GLN A 203 9.02 3.06 -6.81
CA GLN A 203 8.19 1.87 -6.62
C GLN A 203 8.49 1.13 -5.29
N ALA A 204 9.34 1.71 -4.44
CA ALA A 204 9.73 1.11 -3.18
C ALA A 204 8.96 1.75 -2.01
N TYR A 205 8.63 0.92 -1.03
CA TYR A 205 8.03 1.36 0.23
C TYR A 205 9.08 1.99 1.13
N GLU A 206 8.97 3.28 1.43
CA GLU A 206 9.82 3.88 2.46
C GLU A 206 9.23 3.61 3.84
N ALA A 207 10.01 2.91 4.68
CA ALA A 207 9.56 2.51 6.00
C ALA A 207 9.40 3.73 6.90
N ASN A 208 8.23 3.84 7.52
CA ASN A 208 7.93 4.92 8.45
C ASN A 208 8.21 4.47 9.90
N PRO A 209 8.75 5.34 10.74
CA PRO A 209 8.98 5.01 12.15
C PRO A 209 7.67 4.94 12.93
N HIS A 210 7.56 3.97 13.82
CA HIS A 210 6.55 3.86 14.86
C HIS A 210 7.20 3.94 16.23
N VAL A 211 6.56 4.65 17.16
CA VAL A 211 7.09 4.87 18.52
C VAL A 211 6.40 3.94 19.51
N PHE A 212 7.19 3.32 20.38
CA PHE A 212 6.74 2.43 21.44
C PHE A 212 7.38 2.83 22.77
N GLU A 213 6.62 2.73 23.86
CA GLU A 213 7.14 2.89 25.22
C GLU A 213 7.64 1.54 25.74
N LEU A 214 8.89 1.49 26.18
CA LEU A 214 9.51 0.30 26.78
C LEU A 214 9.12 0.20 28.26
N GLU A 215 9.13 -1.00 28.83
CA GLU A 215 8.78 -1.24 30.24
C GLU A 215 9.64 -0.44 31.24
N ASN A 216 10.84 -0.02 30.83
CA ASN A 216 11.76 0.79 31.63
C ASN A 216 11.51 2.31 31.49
N GLY A 217 10.45 2.72 30.79
CA GLY A 217 10.11 4.13 30.50
C GLY A 217 10.95 4.77 29.39
N GLY A 218 11.78 4.00 28.69
CA GLY A 218 12.50 4.48 27.50
C GLY A 218 11.64 4.41 26.24
N LEU A 219 11.94 5.26 25.25
CA LEU A 219 11.26 5.20 23.94
C LEU A 219 12.03 4.32 22.96
N MET A 220 11.31 3.43 22.28
CA MET A 220 11.79 2.69 21.11
C MET A 220 11.15 3.26 19.86
N VAL A 221 11.95 3.61 18.87
CA VAL A 221 11.47 3.91 17.52
C VAL A 221 11.76 2.71 16.64
N SER A 222 10.73 2.14 16.04
CA SER A 222 10.87 0.98 15.17
C SER A 222 10.32 1.21 13.78
N PHE A 223 11.08 0.76 12.78
CA PHE A 223 10.67 0.74 11.38
C PHE A 223 10.14 -0.66 11.04
N PRO A 224 8.92 -0.81 10.53
CA PRO A 224 8.42 -2.08 10.07
C PRO A 224 9.07 -2.43 8.72
N PHE A 225 9.56 -3.66 8.62
CA PHE A 225 10.18 -4.22 7.43
C PHE A 225 9.45 -5.50 7.06
N SER A 226 8.63 -5.43 6.01
CA SER A 226 7.73 -6.51 5.60
C SER A 226 8.29 -7.31 4.42
N GLU A 227 7.93 -8.58 4.32
CA GLU A 227 8.26 -9.42 3.17
C GLU A 227 7.81 -8.78 1.85
N THR A 228 8.41 -9.22 0.75
CA THR A 228 7.91 -9.03 -0.63
C THR A 228 7.93 -7.63 -1.22
N VAL A 229 8.25 -6.60 -0.44
CA VAL A 229 8.22 -5.20 -0.88
C VAL A 229 9.63 -4.61 -0.85
N ASP A 230 10.07 -4.05 -1.97
CA ASP A 230 11.30 -3.24 -2.01
C ASP A 230 11.14 -2.10 -1.00
N THR A 231 12.07 -1.98 -0.05
CA THR A 231 11.94 -1.08 1.08
C THR A 231 13.07 -0.07 1.11
N ILE A 232 12.72 1.21 1.21
CA ILE A 232 13.66 2.30 1.46
C ILE A 232 13.82 2.47 2.97
N LEU A 233 15.07 2.44 3.44
CA LEU A 233 15.44 2.63 4.83
C LEU A 233 16.45 3.79 4.98
N PRO A 234 16.31 4.66 5.98
CA PRO A 234 17.34 5.63 6.30
C PRO A 234 18.62 4.94 6.75
N ILE A 235 19.78 5.46 6.35
CA ILE A 235 21.11 4.98 6.79
C ILE A 235 21.31 5.24 8.28
N ALA A 236 20.89 6.42 8.74
CA ALA A 236 21.00 6.87 10.12
C ALA A 236 19.68 7.55 10.53
N PRO A 237 18.66 6.79 10.97
CA PRO A 237 17.36 7.37 11.34
C PRO A 237 17.48 8.40 12.48
N GLU A 238 18.46 8.25 13.38
CA GLU A 238 18.72 9.17 14.48
C GLU A 238 19.15 10.59 14.04
N THR A 239 19.55 10.78 12.78
CA THR A 239 19.87 12.10 12.23
C THR A 239 18.69 12.74 11.50
N LEU A 240 17.67 11.95 11.18
CA LEU A 240 16.53 12.35 10.36
C LEU A 240 15.25 12.55 11.17
N TYR A 241 15.12 11.82 12.28
CA TYR A 241 13.93 11.80 13.11
C TYR A 241 14.26 12.21 14.55
N GLU A 242 13.43 13.09 15.12
CA GLU A 242 13.51 13.56 16.50
C GLU A 242 12.11 13.57 17.10
N ILE A 243 12.00 13.25 18.40
CA ILE A 243 10.77 13.41 19.17
C ILE A 243 10.97 14.61 20.08
N GLU A 244 10.16 15.66 19.90
CA GLU A 244 10.35 16.93 20.59
C GLU A 244 10.35 16.77 22.11
N GLY A 245 11.50 17.06 22.73
CA GLY A 245 11.68 17.01 24.19
C GLY A 245 11.94 15.62 24.77
N GLU A 246 12.03 14.57 23.95
CA GLU A 246 12.22 13.18 24.37
C GLU A 246 13.51 12.58 23.82
N THR A 247 14.08 11.59 24.54
CA THR A 247 15.27 10.86 24.08
C THR A 247 14.91 9.45 23.64
N VAL A 248 15.16 9.14 22.36
CA VAL A 248 14.99 7.78 21.83
C VAL A 248 16.06 6.87 22.42
N SER A 249 15.63 5.82 23.12
CA SER A 249 16.51 4.86 23.81
C SER A 249 16.94 3.71 22.91
N LEU A 250 16.13 3.36 21.90
CA LEU A 250 16.40 2.26 20.99
C LEU A 250 15.83 2.55 19.60
N TRP A 251 16.66 2.37 18.58
CA TRP A 251 16.23 2.31 17.19
C TRP A 251 16.20 0.85 16.76
N ALA A 252 15.10 0.40 16.16
CA ALA A 252 14.93 -0.99 15.79
C ALA A 252 14.31 -1.18 14.41
N LEU A 253 14.67 -2.26 13.73
CA LEU A 253 13.96 -2.74 12.56
C LEU A 253 13.12 -3.95 12.96
N THR A 254 11.80 -3.84 12.84
CA THR A 254 10.86 -4.92 13.16
C THR A 254 10.50 -5.68 11.90
N PHE A 255 10.75 -6.98 11.90
CA PHE A 255 10.50 -7.85 10.76
C PHE A 255 9.09 -8.43 10.85
N VAL A 256 8.27 -8.15 9.84
CA VAL A 256 6.87 -8.56 9.80
C VAL A 256 6.66 -9.55 8.68
N SER A 257 6.20 -10.75 9.03
CA SER A 257 5.83 -11.76 8.04
C SER A 257 4.42 -11.49 7.53
N LEU A 258 4.32 -11.13 6.25
CA LEU A 258 3.02 -11.11 5.55
C LEU A 258 2.52 -12.54 5.30
N THR A 259 3.43 -13.50 5.14
CA THR A 259 3.10 -14.90 4.84
C THR A 259 2.48 -15.61 6.04
N LYS A 260 2.99 -15.37 7.25
CA LYS A 260 2.56 -15.98 8.51
C LYS A 260 1.64 -15.09 9.35
N GLU A 261 1.45 -13.84 8.96
CA GLU A 261 0.67 -12.84 9.70
C GLU A 261 1.18 -12.63 11.14
N GLU A 262 2.49 -12.60 11.31
CA GLU A 262 3.12 -12.45 12.63
C GLU A 262 4.35 -11.55 12.60
N ASN A 263 4.70 -11.00 13.77
CA ASN A 263 5.98 -10.35 14.00
C ASN A 263 7.04 -11.44 14.20
N LEU A 264 8.03 -11.50 13.30
CA LEU A 264 9.11 -12.49 13.37
C LEU A 264 10.15 -12.12 14.43
N GLY A 265 10.20 -10.86 14.83
CA GLY A 265 11.13 -10.29 15.79
C GLY A 265 11.66 -8.92 15.34
N PHE A 266 12.53 -8.33 16.15
CA PHE A 266 13.22 -7.10 15.79
C PHE A 266 14.73 -7.21 16.03
N LEU A 267 15.49 -6.40 15.32
CA LEU A 267 16.91 -6.17 15.55
C LEU A 267 17.15 -4.70 15.86
N GLU A 268 18.21 -4.41 16.61
CA GLU A 268 18.74 -3.05 16.69
C GLU A 268 19.05 -2.57 15.27
N TYR A 269 18.70 -1.32 14.96
CA TYR A 269 18.60 -0.81 13.60
C TYR A 269 19.92 -0.93 12.81
N HIS A 270 21.05 -0.52 13.40
CA HIS A 270 22.35 -0.59 12.73
C HIS A 270 22.84 -2.03 12.58
N ARG A 271 22.56 -2.89 13.56
CA ARG A 271 22.80 -4.34 13.43
C ARG A 271 21.95 -4.95 12.32
N ALA A 272 20.71 -4.51 12.14
CA ALA A 272 19.85 -4.96 11.05
C ALA A 272 20.44 -4.55 9.69
N LEU A 273 20.85 -3.28 9.53
CA LEU A 273 21.47 -2.80 8.28
C LEU A 273 22.75 -3.57 7.93
N GLN A 274 23.58 -3.93 8.91
CA GLN A 274 24.76 -4.77 8.67
C GLN A 274 24.39 -6.14 8.08
N ARG A 275 23.34 -6.78 8.59
CA ARG A 275 22.86 -8.07 8.08
C ARG A 275 22.14 -7.95 6.74
N LEU A 276 21.55 -6.80 6.47
CA LEU A 276 20.84 -6.52 5.22
C LEU A 276 21.75 -6.09 4.06
N GLN A 277 23.05 -5.86 4.29
CA GLN A 277 24.03 -5.50 3.26
C GLN A 277 23.91 -6.30 1.94
N PRO A 278 23.77 -7.64 1.95
CA PRO A 278 23.66 -8.43 0.72
C PRO A 278 22.41 -8.15 -0.11
N TYR A 279 21.41 -7.47 0.46
CA TYR A 279 20.10 -7.21 -0.14
C TYR A 279 19.91 -5.74 -0.57
N ILE A 280 20.93 -4.90 -0.37
CA ILE A 280 20.91 -3.50 -0.80
C ILE A 280 21.06 -3.46 -2.33
N LEU A 281 20.09 -2.83 -2.99
CA LEU A 281 20.07 -2.61 -4.43
C LEU A 281 20.85 -1.34 -4.80
N GLU A 282 20.60 -0.25 -4.07
CA GLU A 282 21.21 1.06 -4.33
C GLU A 282 21.26 1.89 -3.04
N THR A 283 22.19 2.84 -3.00
CA THR A 283 22.27 3.88 -1.96
C THR A 283 22.13 5.25 -2.61
N ARG A 284 21.21 6.08 -2.13
CA ARG A 284 20.95 7.42 -2.66
C ARG A 284 20.81 8.41 -1.50
N GLY A 285 21.79 9.30 -1.37
CA GLY A 285 21.86 10.23 -0.24
C GLY A 285 21.94 9.48 1.09
N ASP A 286 21.06 9.83 2.03
CA ASP A 286 20.98 9.25 3.37
C ASP A 286 20.07 8.02 3.45
N TYR A 287 19.71 7.42 2.31
CA TYR A 287 18.79 6.28 2.22
C TYR A 287 19.37 5.09 1.47
N LEU A 288 18.91 3.90 1.85
CA LEU A 288 19.19 2.61 1.24
C LEU A 288 17.93 2.07 0.60
N LEU A 289 18.02 1.59 -0.62
CA LEU A 289 16.98 0.78 -1.25
C LEU A 289 17.33 -0.70 -1.06
N ILE A 290 16.47 -1.43 -0.35
CA ILE A 290 16.61 -2.86 -0.10
C ILE A 290 15.56 -3.60 -0.93
N ARG A 291 15.96 -4.66 -1.62
CA ARG A 291 14.98 -5.46 -2.37
C ARG A 291 13.98 -6.14 -1.45
N GLY A 292 12.80 -6.43 -1.97
CA GLY A 292 11.83 -7.32 -1.36
C GLY A 292 12.47 -8.65 -0.99
N MET A 293 12.23 -9.09 0.23
CA MET A 293 12.78 -10.32 0.78
C MET A 293 11.69 -11.37 0.94
N SER A 294 12.05 -12.63 0.72
CA SER A 294 11.21 -13.77 1.09
C SER A 294 11.24 -14.02 2.60
N LEU A 295 10.23 -14.70 3.13
CA LEU A 295 10.19 -15.17 4.51
C LEU A 295 11.49 -15.87 4.95
N ALA A 296 12.01 -16.80 4.15
CA ALA A 296 13.21 -17.56 4.49
C ALA A 296 14.46 -16.67 4.61
N GLU A 297 14.56 -15.64 3.78
CA GLU A 297 15.66 -14.66 3.85
C GLU A 297 15.52 -13.77 5.10
N MET A 298 14.30 -13.36 5.46
CA MET A 298 14.04 -12.61 6.70
C MET A 298 14.39 -13.44 7.94
N GLU A 299 13.97 -14.70 8.00
CA GLU A 299 14.30 -15.62 9.09
C GLU A 299 15.82 -15.82 9.21
N CYS A 300 16.52 -15.91 8.08
CA CYS A 300 17.98 -15.98 8.04
C CYS A 300 18.63 -14.72 8.64
N VAL A 301 18.15 -13.52 8.26
CA VAL A 301 18.64 -12.24 8.82
C VAL A 301 18.39 -12.14 10.32
N LEU A 302 17.27 -12.68 10.83
CA LEU A 302 16.97 -12.69 12.26
C LEU A 302 17.80 -13.70 13.05
N SER A 303 18.15 -14.84 12.45
CA SER A 303 18.90 -15.89 13.13
C SER A 303 20.32 -15.45 13.53
N ASP A 304 20.80 -15.87 14.70
CA ASP A 304 22.09 -15.46 15.28
C ASP A 304 23.33 -16.20 14.71
N ALA A 305 23.18 -16.92 13.59
CA ALA A 305 24.28 -17.68 13.00
C ALA A 305 25.23 -16.78 12.19
N ILE A 306 26.25 -16.29 12.87
CA ILE A 306 27.52 -15.86 12.27
C ILE A 306 28.27 -17.16 11.92
N ASP A 307 28.58 -17.40 10.64
CA ASP A 307 29.71 -18.26 10.25
C ASP A 307 31.03 -17.53 10.50
#